data_AF-E3MJZ2-F1
#
_entry.id   AF-E3MJZ2-F1
#
_cell.length_a   1.000
_cell.length_b   1.000
_cell.length_c   1.000
_cell.angle_alpha   90.00
_cell.angle_beta   90.00
_cell.angle_gamma   90.00
#
_symmetry.space_group_name_H-M   'P 1'
#
loop_
_entity.id
_entity.type
_entity.pdbx_description
1 polymer ?
#
loop_
_entity_poly.entity_id
_entity_poly.type
_entity_poly.pdbx_seq_one_letter_code
_entity_poly.pdbx_strand_id
1 'polypeptide(L)'
;MSLFGLKTEHDDLLKFIVKKAESVTSPFNLRQLCREFKTKNGSGRSAKQLADRIGRYRERIHELPDVDNVTKVKMMFAVKAPVDGEFLELMKKSAEVEVDERNRILKYRSFDGRVLLAIEDRYIEENKEFIKLLREESKTANSPINLSALCQKFKELWKSNTAKSVFLEKIIKYRQKIPEMKELDLDEKARMLFALSAPIDPDFLKKLQWESYVEVDHLNRIVKYQSEKGLKLCGIHFFQDETFKAAVDKKTKKTIKKK
;
A
#
# COMPACT_ATOMS: atom_id res chain seq x y z
N MET A 1 5.40 6.60 44.93
CA MET A 1 5.46 5.16 44.63
C MET A 1 5.48 4.98 43.12
N SER A 2 6.44 4.21 42.61
CA SER A 2 6.71 4.04 41.19
C SER A 2 5.67 3.13 40.50
N LEU A 3 5.23 3.52 39.31
CA LEU A 3 4.33 2.77 38.41
C LEU A 3 5.02 1.54 37.75
N PHE A 4 5.92 0.86 38.45
CA PHE A 4 6.48 -0.43 38.03
C PHE A 4 5.60 -1.57 38.56
N GLY A 5 4.43 -1.78 37.95
CA GLY A 5 3.40 -2.67 38.53
C GLY A 5 2.88 -3.80 37.65
N LEU A 6 2.68 -3.62 36.34
CA LEU A 6 2.15 -4.69 35.47
C LEU A 6 2.80 -4.59 34.09
N LYS A 7 3.83 -5.39 33.83
CA LYS A 7 4.34 -5.60 32.46
C LYS A 7 3.24 -6.30 31.66
N THR A 8 2.66 -5.59 30.70
CA THR A 8 1.73 -6.22 29.77
C THR A 8 2.50 -6.84 28.60
N GLU A 9 1.93 -7.84 27.93
CA GLU A 9 2.50 -8.39 26.69
C GLU A 9 2.67 -7.33 25.59
N HIS A 10 1.93 -6.22 25.70
CA HIS A 10 2.13 -5.05 24.84
C HIS A 10 3.47 -4.36 25.11
N ASP A 11 3.84 -4.17 26.37
CA ASP A 11 5.09 -3.54 26.76
C ASP A 11 6.29 -4.41 26.39
N ASP A 12 6.14 -5.73 26.51
CA ASP A 12 7.15 -6.68 26.08
C ASP A 12 7.33 -6.67 24.55
N LEU A 13 6.22 -6.61 23.80
CA LEU A 13 6.27 -6.45 22.33
C LEU A 13 6.92 -5.12 21.94
N LEU A 14 6.59 -4.03 22.62
CA LEU A 14 7.18 -2.72 22.36
C LEU A 14 8.69 -2.73 22.62
N LYS A 15 9.12 -3.24 23.79
CA LYS A 15 10.54 -3.39 24.15
C LYS A 15 11.29 -4.27 23.16
N PHE A 16 10.66 -5.34 22.70
CA PHE A 16 11.24 -6.22 21.68
C PHE A 16 11.48 -5.46 20.37
N ILE A 17 10.54 -4.62 19.95
CA ILE A 17 10.64 -3.81 18.73
C ILE A 17 11.69 -2.71 18.86
N VAL A 18 11.73 -2.00 19.99
CA VAL A 18 12.77 -1.01 20.31
C VAL A 18 14.15 -1.64 20.17
N LYS A 19 14.38 -2.75 20.88
CA LYS A 19 15.67 -3.47 20.86
C LYS A 19 16.05 -3.94 19.45
N LYS A 20 15.09 -4.44 18.68
CA LYS A 20 15.34 -4.85 17.28
C LYS A 20 15.64 -3.65 16.38
N ALA A 21 15.05 -2.49 16.65
CA ALA A 21 15.19 -1.30 15.84
C ALA A 21 16.55 -0.61 16.02
N GLU A 22 17.27 -0.86 17.12
CA GLU A 22 18.60 -0.28 17.38
C GLU A 22 19.59 -0.50 16.23
N SER A 23 19.57 -1.71 15.64
CA SER A 23 20.41 -2.14 14.51
C SER A 23 19.65 -2.25 13.19
N VAL A 24 18.53 -1.52 13.04
CA VAL A 24 17.74 -1.56 11.81
C VAL A 24 18.52 -0.99 10.63
N THR A 25 18.63 -1.77 9.57
CA THR A 25 19.17 -1.35 8.27
C THR A 25 18.12 -1.41 7.17
N SER A 26 17.05 -2.18 7.38
CA SER A 26 15.91 -2.29 6.48
C SER A 26 14.62 -2.51 7.27
N PRO A 27 13.44 -2.10 6.75
CA PRO A 27 12.19 -2.32 7.44
C PRO A 27 11.89 -3.80 7.68
N PHE A 28 11.32 -4.12 8.84
CA PHE A 28 11.01 -5.47 9.26
C PHE A 28 9.90 -6.12 8.41
N ASN A 29 10.05 -7.42 8.19
CA ASN A 29 8.92 -8.29 7.87
C ASN A 29 8.10 -8.55 9.16
N LEU A 30 6.98 -7.85 9.34
CA LEU A 30 6.18 -7.94 10.57
C LEU A 30 5.76 -9.37 10.92
N ARG A 31 5.46 -10.22 9.92
CA ARG A 31 5.08 -11.62 10.18
C ARG A 31 6.25 -12.41 10.76
N GLN A 32 7.46 -12.22 10.23
CA GLN A 32 8.67 -12.85 10.76
C GLN A 32 9.02 -12.31 12.16
N LEU A 33 8.98 -10.99 12.33
CA LEU A 33 9.20 -10.34 13.62
C LEU A 33 8.25 -10.87 14.70
N CYS A 34 6.96 -11.01 14.38
CA CYS A 34 5.96 -11.54 15.30
C CYS A 34 6.16 -13.03 15.61
N ARG A 35 6.61 -13.83 14.65
CA ARG A 35 6.99 -15.23 14.90
C ARG A 35 8.17 -15.31 15.85
N GLU A 36 9.19 -14.48 15.64
CA GLU A 36 10.36 -14.44 16.52
C GLU A 36 9.99 -14.01 17.94
N PHE A 37 9.19 -12.94 18.09
CA PHE A 37 8.66 -12.51 19.38
C PHE A 37 7.89 -13.65 20.06
N LYS A 38 6.99 -14.32 19.33
CA LYS A 38 6.24 -15.45 19.87
C LYS A 38 7.16 -16.54 20.41
N THR A 39 8.17 -16.95 19.64
CA THR A 39 9.12 -17.99 20.04
C THR A 39 9.92 -17.58 21.27
N LYS A 40 10.36 -16.32 21.37
CA LYS A 40 11.21 -15.83 22.46
C LYS A 40 10.44 -15.51 23.75
N ASN A 41 9.19 -15.07 23.64
CA ASN A 41 8.42 -14.53 24.75
C ASN A 41 7.23 -15.42 25.15
N GLY A 42 7.03 -16.58 24.50
CA GLY A 42 5.98 -17.53 24.85
C GLY A 42 4.56 -17.02 24.61
N SER A 43 4.36 -16.09 23.66
CA SER A 43 3.04 -15.50 23.39
C SER A 43 2.04 -16.56 22.88
N GLY A 44 0.87 -16.60 23.50
CA GLY A 44 -0.27 -17.40 23.03
C GLY A 44 -0.90 -16.88 21.73
N ARG A 45 -0.60 -15.64 21.32
CA ARG A 45 -1.19 -15.05 20.11
C ARG A 45 -0.59 -15.61 18.83
N SER A 46 -1.37 -15.56 17.76
CA SER A 46 -0.84 -15.81 16.41
C SER A 46 0.04 -14.64 15.94
N ALA A 47 0.97 -14.93 15.04
CA ALA A 47 1.80 -13.89 14.41
C ALA A 47 0.94 -12.83 13.69
N LYS A 48 -0.23 -13.23 13.18
CA LYS A 48 -1.20 -12.29 12.57
C LYS A 48 -1.79 -11.35 13.62
N GLN A 49 -2.29 -11.86 14.75
CA GLN A 49 -2.85 -11.02 15.82
C GLN A 49 -1.82 -10.03 16.38
N LEU A 50 -0.56 -10.46 16.50
CA LEU A 50 0.55 -9.59 16.90
C LEU A 50 0.80 -8.51 15.84
N ALA A 51 0.86 -8.87 14.56
CA ALA A 51 1.04 -7.91 13.47
C ALA A 51 -0.11 -6.89 13.36
N ASP A 52 -1.36 -7.33 13.56
CA ASP A 52 -2.53 -6.45 13.59
C ASP A 52 -2.44 -5.45 14.76
N ARG A 53 -1.87 -5.89 15.90
CA ARG A 53 -1.61 -5.01 17.04
C ARG A 53 -0.50 -4.00 16.74
N ILE A 54 0.55 -4.44 16.04
CA ILE A 54 1.60 -3.54 15.53
C ILE A 54 1.01 -2.47 14.63
N GLY A 55 0.12 -2.88 13.72
CA GLY A 55 -0.58 -1.99 12.80
C GLY A 55 -1.36 -0.87 13.51
N ARG A 56 -1.96 -1.16 14.67
CA ARG A 56 -2.73 -0.18 15.44
C ARG A 56 -1.87 0.80 16.24
N TYR A 57 -0.77 0.35 16.85
CA TYR A 57 0.04 1.26 17.67
C TYR A 57 0.99 2.13 16.85
N ARG A 58 1.38 1.69 15.64
CA ARG A 58 2.47 2.34 14.89
C ARG A 58 2.23 3.82 14.59
N GLU A 59 0.96 4.24 14.50
CA GLU A 59 0.57 5.64 14.27
C GLU A 59 0.96 6.55 15.45
N ARG A 60 1.11 5.98 16.65
CA ARG A 60 1.36 6.71 17.90
C ARG A 60 2.79 6.55 18.41
N ILE A 61 3.73 6.08 17.58
CA ILE A 61 5.14 5.93 17.99
C ILE A 61 5.76 7.28 18.39
N HIS A 62 5.35 8.37 17.73
CA HIS A 62 5.82 9.72 18.04
C HIS A 62 5.47 10.15 19.48
N GLU A 63 4.37 9.62 20.02
CA GLU A 63 3.84 9.95 21.35
C GLU A 63 4.53 9.20 22.51
N LEU A 64 5.44 8.26 22.24
CA LEU A 64 6.08 7.47 23.30
C LEU A 64 6.98 8.37 24.17
N PRO A 65 6.66 8.59 25.46
CA PRO A 65 7.37 9.59 26.28
C PRO A 65 8.78 9.14 26.67
N ASP A 66 8.97 7.84 26.90
CA ASP A 66 10.22 7.25 27.40
C ASP A 66 11.17 6.77 26.30
N VAL A 67 10.91 7.19 25.05
CA VAL A 67 11.71 6.83 23.88
C VAL A 67 12.26 8.12 23.30
N ASP A 68 13.56 8.19 23.02
CA ASP A 68 14.15 9.35 22.38
C ASP A 68 13.73 9.44 20.89
N ASN A 69 13.83 10.64 20.30
CA ASN A 69 13.36 10.86 18.93
C ASN A 69 14.10 10.02 17.88
N VAL A 70 15.39 9.76 18.07
CA VAL A 70 16.17 8.93 17.14
C VAL A 70 15.67 7.49 17.18
N THR A 71 15.42 6.96 18.37
CA THR A 71 14.83 5.63 18.54
C THR A 71 13.42 5.56 17.97
N LYS A 72 12.59 6.60 18.15
CA LYS A 72 11.27 6.68 17.49
C LYS A 72 11.38 6.62 15.98
N VAL A 73 12.31 7.37 15.38
CA VAL A 73 12.58 7.34 13.93
C VAL A 73 12.98 5.93 13.48
N LYS A 74 13.91 5.27 14.18
CA LYS A 74 14.32 3.89 13.90
C LYS A 74 13.13 2.94 13.97
N MET A 75 12.28 3.06 14.99
CA MET A 75 11.05 2.26 15.12
C MET A 75 10.09 2.51 13.96
N MET A 76 9.81 3.77 13.62
CA MET A 76 8.91 4.14 12.52
C MET A 76 9.39 3.58 11.18
N PHE A 77 10.68 3.72 10.89
CA PHE A 77 11.31 3.11 9.71
C PHE A 77 11.15 1.59 9.74
N ALA A 78 11.50 0.96 10.86
CA ALA A 78 11.49 -0.48 11.03
C ALA A 78 10.10 -1.11 10.80
N VAL A 79 9.02 -0.52 11.34
CA VAL A 79 7.66 -1.05 11.19
C VAL A 79 6.84 -0.37 10.08
N LYS A 80 7.49 0.46 9.26
CA LYS A 80 6.85 1.26 8.18
C LYS A 80 5.66 2.07 8.71
N ALA A 81 5.83 2.70 9.86
CA ALA A 81 4.86 3.61 10.44
C ALA A 81 4.76 4.90 9.61
N PRO A 82 3.56 5.47 9.43
CA PRO A 82 3.46 6.85 8.99
C PRO A 82 4.06 7.78 10.05
N VAL A 83 4.76 8.81 9.60
CA VAL A 83 5.30 9.88 10.42
C VAL A 83 4.25 10.97 10.52
N ASP A 84 3.96 11.39 11.74
CA ASP A 84 3.10 12.55 12.00
C ASP A 84 3.73 13.83 11.43
N GLY A 85 2.89 14.79 10.99
CA GLY A 85 3.35 16.01 10.33
C GLY A 85 4.22 16.89 11.23
N GLU A 86 3.81 17.12 12.49
CA GLU A 86 4.57 17.93 13.43
C GLU A 86 5.87 17.23 13.82
N PHE A 87 5.81 15.92 14.04
CA PHE A 87 7.00 15.12 14.32
C PHE A 87 7.98 15.12 13.13
N LEU A 88 7.48 15.06 11.89
CA LEU A 88 8.31 15.14 10.69
C LEU A 88 9.04 16.47 10.59
N GLU A 89 8.34 17.59 10.81
CA GLU A 89 8.95 18.92 10.83
C GLU A 89 9.96 19.08 11.97
N LEU A 90 9.72 18.46 13.13
CA LEU A 90 10.71 18.40 14.20
C LEU A 90 11.97 17.65 13.76
N MET A 91 11.84 16.50 13.08
CA MET A 91 12.99 15.70 12.64
C MET A 91 13.81 16.39 11.55
N LYS A 92 13.16 17.12 10.64
CA LYS A 92 13.83 17.90 9.58
C LYS A 92 14.76 18.98 10.10
N LYS A 93 14.61 19.43 11.35
CA LYS A 93 15.54 20.39 11.98
C LYS A 93 16.95 19.83 12.21
N SER A 94 17.09 18.50 12.29
CA SER A 94 18.35 17.82 12.61
C SER A 94 18.72 16.68 11.65
N ALA A 95 17.95 16.49 10.58
CA ALA A 95 18.14 15.40 9.63
C ALA A 95 17.55 15.71 8.25
N GLU A 96 18.12 15.11 7.21
CA GLU A 96 17.45 14.97 5.92
C GLU A 96 16.43 13.83 6.05
N VAL A 97 15.16 14.11 5.72
CA VAL A 97 14.09 13.11 5.81
C VAL A 97 13.28 13.09 4.52
N GLU A 98 13.23 11.93 3.88
CA GLU A 98 12.39 11.67 2.71
C GLU A 98 11.32 10.65 3.08
N VAL A 99 10.07 10.93 2.71
CA VAL A 99 8.90 10.08 3.00
C VAL A 99 8.16 9.72 1.72
N ASP A 100 7.45 8.59 1.74
CA ASP A 100 6.55 8.21 0.65
C ASP A 100 5.17 8.87 0.75
N GLU A 101 4.32 8.58 -0.24
CA GLU A 101 2.90 9.02 -0.35
C GLU A 101 2.01 8.69 0.87
N ARG A 102 2.51 7.93 1.84
CA ARG A 102 1.81 7.58 3.09
C ARG A 102 2.55 8.12 4.30
N ASN A 103 3.41 9.13 4.11
CA ASN A 103 4.31 9.70 5.11
C ASN A 103 5.22 8.67 5.79
N ARG A 104 5.60 7.57 5.12
CA ARG A 104 6.51 6.59 5.73
C ARG A 104 7.95 6.91 5.33
N ILE A 105 8.87 6.82 6.28
CA ILE A 105 10.29 7.11 6.06
C ILE A 105 10.86 6.20 4.96
N LEU A 106 11.33 6.81 3.87
CA LEU A 106 12.13 6.19 2.83
C LEU A 106 13.62 6.36 3.12
N LYS A 107 14.00 7.56 3.55
CA LYS A 107 15.37 7.92 3.90
C LYS A 107 15.40 8.85 5.10
N TYR A 108 16.34 8.62 5.99
CA TYR A 108 16.66 9.47 7.12
C TYR A 108 18.19 9.52 7.27
N ARG A 109 18.74 10.72 7.28
CA ARG A 109 20.17 10.96 7.54
C ARG A 109 20.30 12.06 8.58
N SER A 110 20.75 11.72 9.78
CA SER A 110 21.04 12.73 10.79
C SER A 110 22.21 13.61 10.36
N PHE A 111 22.15 14.91 10.66
CA PHE A 111 23.22 15.85 10.28
C PHE A 111 24.54 15.59 11.01
N ASP A 112 24.50 14.93 12.18
CA ASP A 112 25.69 14.46 12.90
C ASP A 112 26.32 13.19 12.27
N GLY A 113 25.71 12.64 11.22
CA GLY A 113 26.18 11.46 10.49
C GLY A 113 26.03 10.13 11.23
N ARG A 114 25.47 10.11 12.45
CA ARG A 114 25.41 8.90 13.29
C ARG A 114 24.33 7.92 12.87
N VAL A 115 23.30 8.39 12.16
CA VAL A 115 22.16 7.56 11.76
C VAL A 115 21.89 7.74 10.28
N LEU A 116 22.00 6.62 9.56
CA LEU A 116 21.59 6.50 8.16
C LEU A 116 20.60 5.36 8.05
N LEU A 117 19.35 5.69 7.72
CA LEU A 117 18.32 4.74 7.36
C LEU A 117 17.94 5.04 5.92
N ALA A 118 18.01 4.04 5.06
CA ALA A 118 17.52 4.17 3.70
C ALA A 118 16.88 2.84 3.33
N ILE A 119 15.67 2.90 2.79
CA ILE A 119 15.21 1.81 1.96
C ILE A 119 16.14 1.79 0.75
N GLU A 120 16.67 0.61 0.39
CA GLU A 120 17.54 0.46 -0.76
C GLU A 120 16.98 1.22 -1.97
N ASP A 121 17.81 2.07 -2.59
CA ASP A 121 17.42 2.86 -3.77
C ASP A 121 16.79 1.97 -4.84
N ARG A 122 17.29 0.72 -4.96
CA ARG A 122 16.73 -0.31 -5.85
C ARG A 122 15.25 -0.59 -5.60
N TYR A 123 14.76 -0.61 -4.36
CA TYR A 123 13.34 -0.84 -4.09
C TYR A 123 12.48 0.38 -4.43
N ILE A 124 12.98 1.58 -4.15
CA ILE A 124 12.30 2.83 -4.53
C ILE A 124 12.21 2.92 -6.05
N GLU A 125 13.31 2.65 -6.74
CA GLU A 125 13.41 2.69 -8.19
C GLU A 125 12.55 1.59 -8.84
N GLU A 126 12.61 0.36 -8.33
CA GLU A 126 11.71 -0.73 -8.76
C GLU A 126 10.24 -0.31 -8.64
N ASN A 127 9.87 0.40 -7.57
CA ASN A 127 8.50 0.86 -7.41
C ASN A 127 8.13 1.93 -8.44
N LYS A 128 9.00 2.91 -8.69
CA LYS A 128 8.77 3.95 -9.70
C LYS A 128 8.62 3.34 -11.09
N GLU A 129 9.53 2.44 -11.45
CA GLU A 129 9.57 1.80 -12.76
C GLU A 129 8.41 0.83 -12.94
N PHE A 130 7.93 0.18 -11.89
CA PHE A 130 6.69 -0.60 -11.96
C PHE A 130 5.47 0.27 -12.25
N ILE A 131 5.33 1.43 -11.59
CA ILE A 131 4.21 2.36 -11.86
C ILE A 131 4.29 2.93 -13.28
N LYS A 132 5.49 3.25 -13.75
CA LYS A 132 5.75 3.69 -15.13
C LYS A 132 5.31 2.62 -16.14
N LEU A 133 5.71 1.36 -15.94
CA LEU A 133 5.27 0.24 -16.76
C LEU A 133 3.73 0.13 -16.79
N LEU A 134 3.05 0.24 -15.63
CA LEU A 134 1.59 0.20 -15.59
C LEU A 134 0.96 1.30 -16.44
N ARG A 135 1.50 2.52 -16.36
CA ARG A 135 1.02 3.66 -17.14
C ARG A 135 1.24 3.42 -18.64
N GLU A 136 2.42 2.97 -19.04
CA GLU A 136 2.77 2.73 -20.45
C GLU A 136 1.91 1.61 -21.06
N GLU A 137 1.82 0.46 -20.39
CA GLU A 137 1.08 -0.71 -20.90
C GLU A 137 -0.44 -0.46 -20.92
N SER A 138 -0.98 0.34 -20.01
CA SER A 138 -2.42 0.64 -19.97
C SER A 138 -2.85 1.79 -20.87
N LYS A 139 -1.95 2.71 -21.24
CA LYS A 139 -2.29 3.90 -22.04
C LYS A 139 -2.70 3.54 -23.49
N THR A 140 -2.24 2.42 -24.03
CA THR A 140 -2.53 1.99 -25.41
C THR A 140 -3.31 0.68 -25.48
N ALA A 141 -3.70 0.12 -24.34
CA ALA A 141 -4.37 -1.17 -24.27
C ALA A 141 -5.83 -1.09 -24.77
N ASN A 142 -6.15 -1.95 -25.73
CA ASN A 142 -7.51 -2.15 -26.24
C ASN A 142 -8.16 -3.45 -25.73
N SER A 143 -7.44 -4.22 -24.90
CA SER A 143 -7.93 -5.40 -24.19
C SER A 143 -7.45 -5.40 -22.73
N PRO A 144 -8.13 -6.13 -21.81
CA PRO A 144 -7.68 -6.23 -20.43
C PRO A 144 -6.30 -6.88 -20.32
N ILE A 145 -5.41 -6.29 -19.56
CA ILE A 145 -4.05 -6.80 -19.34
C ILE A 145 -4.11 -8.00 -18.39
N ASN A 146 -3.38 -9.07 -18.74
CA ASN A 146 -3.12 -10.16 -17.80
C ASN A 146 -2.15 -9.68 -16.71
N LEU A 147 -2.69 -9.20 -15.58
CA LEU A 147 -1.91 -8.62 -14.49
C LEU A 147 -0.88 -9.59 -13.90
N SER A 148 -1.17 -10.89 -13.86
CA SER A 148 -0.24 -11.90 -13.37
C SER A 148 0.97 -12.04 -14.29
N ALA A 149 0.73 -12.08 -15.60
CA ALA A 149 1.78 -12.09 -16.61
C ALA A 149 2.59 -10.79 -16.60
N LEU A 150 1.94 -9.63 -16.46
CA LEU A 150 2.61 -8.34 -16.34
C LEU A 150 3.55 -8.29 -15.12
N CYS A 151 3.07 -8.73 -13.95
CA CYS A 151 3.90 -8.82 -12.75
C CYS A 151 5.07 -9.79 -12.95
N GLN A 152 4.87 -10.93 -13.62
CA GLN A 152 5.95 -11.88 -13.91
C GLN A 152 6.99 -11.27 -14.86
N LYS A 153 6.55 -10.66 -15.97
CA LYS A 153 7.41 -9.95 -16.94
C LYS A 153 8.27 -8.89 -16.26
N PHE A 154 7.65 -8.06 -15.42
CA PHE A 154 8.40 -7.04 -14.68
C PHE A 154 9.43 -7.66 -13.73
N LYS A 155 9.06 -8.73 -13.01
CA LYS A 155 9.99 -9.41 -12.11
C LYS A 155 11.22 -9.96 -12.83
N GLU A 156 11.03 -10.56 -14.00
CA GLU A 156 12.11 -11.09 -14.83
C GLU A 156 13.03 -9.97 -15.32
N LEU A 157 12.43 -8.90 -15.87
CA LEU A 157 13.16 -7.73 -16.38
C LEU A 157 14.01 -7.06 -15.29
N TRP A 158 13.46 -6.91 -14.07
CA TRP A 158 14.12 -6.24 -12.95
C TRP A 158 14.94 -7.16 -12.04
N LYS A 159 14.94 -8.47 -12.34
CA LYS A 159 15.50 -9.52 -11.46
C LYS A 159 15.00 -9.33 -10.02
N SER A 160 13.70 -9.10 -9.89
CA SER A 160 13.05 -8.72 -8.65
C SER A 160 12.72 -9.93 -7.77
N ASN A 161 13.14 -9.86 -6.51
CA ASN A 161 12.73 -10.83 -5.48
C ASN A 161 11.38 -10.48 -4.85
N THR A 162 10.76 -9.35 -5.22
CA THR A 162 9.45 -8.92 -4.70
C THR A 162 8.37 -9.95 -5.06
N ALA A 163 7.53 -10.31 -4.09
CA ALA A 163 6.46 -11.27 -4.31
C ALA A 163 5.40 -10.70 -5.28
N LYS A 164 4.82 -11.54 -6.14
CA LYS A 164 3.77 -11.12 -7.10
C LYS A 164 2.58 -10.43 -6.42
N SER A 165 2.18 -10.92 -5.25
CA SER A 165 1.10 -10.34 -4.46
C SER A 165 1.34 -8.87 -4.10
N VAL A 166 2.60 -8.48 -3.85
CA VAL A 166 2.96 -7.10 -3.55
C VAL A 166 2.76 -6.20 -4.77
N PHE A 167 3.10 -6.67 -5.98
CA PHE A 167 2.83 -5.94 -7.21
C PHE A 167 1.33 -5.84 -7.51
N LEU A 168 0.57 -6.92 -7.28
CA LEU A 168 -0.90 -6.89 -7.41
C LEU A 168 -1.54 -5.88 -6.45
N GLU A 169 -1.10 -5.83 -5.18
CA GLU A 169 -1.56 -4.81 -4.23
C GLU A 169 -1.22 -3.38 -4.69
N LYS A 170 -0.07 -3.18 -5.34
CA LYS A 170 0.30 -1.88 -5.92
C LYS A 170 -0.63 -1.50 -7.08
N ILE A 171 -0.97 -2.44 -7.97
CA ILE A 171 -1.93 -2.20 -9.06
C ILE A 171 -3.31 -1.81 -8.49
N ILE A 172 -3.78 -2.53 -7.47
CA ILE A 172 -5.07 -2.24 -6.80
C ILE A 172 -5.10 -0.82 -6.24
N LYS A 173 -3.99 -0.35 -5.65
CA LYS A 173 -3.89 1.03 -5.12
C LYS A 173 -3.76 2.07 -6.23
N TYR A 174 -2.99 1.78 -7.26
CA TYR A 174 -2.80 2.69 -8.40
C TYR A 174 -4.13 2.96 -9.10
N ARG A 175 -4.89 1.90 -9.41
CA ARG A 175 -6.15 2.03 -10.16
C ARG A 175 -7.24 2.80 -9.40
N GLN A 176 -7.20 2.85 -8.07
CA GLN A 176 -8.12 3.65 -7.25
C GLN A 176 -7.91 5.16 -7.43
N LYS A 177 -6.69 5.59 -7.80
CA LYS A 177 -6.36 7.01 -7.99
C LYS A 177 -6.67 7.51 -9.40
N ILE A 178 -6.88 6.62 -10.37
CA ILE A 178 -7.07 6.99 -11.79
C ILE A 178 -8.23 7.98 -12.00
N PRO A 179 -9.42 7.82 -11.38
CA PRO A 179 -10.52 8.78 -11.54
C PRO A 179 -10.13 10.23 -11.19
N GLU A 180 -9.23 10.40 -10.23
CA GLU A 180 -8.79 11.67 -9.65
C GLU A 180 -7.59 12.31 -10.39
N MET A 181 -6.91 11.57 -11.28
CA MET A 181 -5.78 12.09 -12.06
C MET A 181 -6.23 13.21 -12.99
N LYS A 182 -5.74 14.44 -12.77
CA LYS A 182 -6.17 15.63 -13.51
C LYS A 182 -5.53 15.72 -14.89
N GLU A 183 -4.42 15.04 -15.09
CA GLU A 183 -3.67 14.98 -16.34
C GLU A 183 -4.29 14.04 -17.38
N LEU A 184 -5.30 13.25 -17.00
CA LEU A 184 -5.96 12.28 -17.88
C LEU A 184 -7.37 12.75 -18.23
N ASP A 185 -7.74 12.61 -19.50
CA ASP A 185 -9.13 12.78 -19.93
C ASP A 185 -10.01 11.56 -19.58
N LEU A 186 -11.32 11.62 -19.85
CA LEU A 186 -12.24 10.53 -19.52
C LEU A 186 -11.95 9.25 -20.31
N ASP A 187 -11.53 9.35 -21.55
CA ASP A 187 -11.20 8.21 -22.42
C ASP A 187 -9.92 7.52 -21.94
N GLU A 188 -8.89 8.30 -21.59
CA GLU A 188 -7.65 7.81 -21.01
C GLU A 188 -7.91 7.10 -19.67
N LYS A 189 -8.75 7.70 -18.80
CA LYS A 189 -9.16 7.06 -17.55
C LYS A 189 -9.91 5.76 -17.78
N ALA A 190 -10.91 5.78 -18.67
CA ALA A 190 -11.70 4.60 -19.03
C ALA A 190 -10.80 3.47 -19.56
N ARG A 191 -9.87 3.80 -20.47
CA ARG A 191 -8.89 2.85 -21.02
C ARG A 191 -8.00 2.26 -19.95
N MET A 192 -7.45 3.07 -19.06
CA MET A 192 -6.57 2.56 -18.01
C MET A 192 -7.32 1.70 -16.98
N LEU A 193 -8.54 2.08 -16.60
CA LEU A 193 -9.39 1.30 -15.70
C LEU A 193 -9.79 -0.04 -16.34
N PHE A 194 -10.16 -0.02 -17.62
CA PHE A 194 -10.43 -1.21 -18.42
C PHE A 194 -9.21 -2.14 -18.49
N ALA A 195 -8.06 -1.61 -18.93
CA ALA A 195 -6.81 -2.37 -19.07
C ALA A 195 -6.38 -3.02 -17.75
N LEU A 196 -6.50 -2.30 -16.64
CA LEU A 196 -6.09 -2.76 -15.31
C LEU A 196 -7.18 -3.52 -14.55
N SER A 197 -8.27 -3.90 -15.24
CA SER A 197 -9.40 -4.66 -14.67
C SER A 197 -9.93 -4.03 -13.37
N ALA A 198 -10.02 -2.70 -13.36
CA ALA A 198 -10.41 -1.91 -12.22
C ALA A 198 -11.94 -1.87 -12.09
N PRO A 199 -12.49 -2.21 -10.91
CA PRO A 199 -13.88 -1.91 -10.63
C PRO A 199 -14.04 -0.39 -10.54
N ILE A 200 -15.09 0.14 -11.16
CA ILE A 200 -15.44 1.55 -11.10
C ILE A 200 -16.60 1.74 -10.14
N ASP A 201 -16.56 2.84 -9.39
CA ASP A 201 -17.68 3.22 -8.53
C ASP A 201 -18.88 3.72 -9.37
N PRO A 202 -20.11 3.64 -8.85
CA PRO A 202 -21.30 4.03 -9.59
C PRO A 202 -21.34 5.49 -10.03
N ASP A 203 -20.70 6.40 -9.30
CA ASP A 203 -20.73 7.83 -9.63
C ASP A 203 -19.78 8.12 -10.79
N PHE A 204 -18.60 7.49 -10.80
CA PHE A 204 -17.70 7.53 -11.94
C PHE A 204 -18.27 6.81 -13.17
N LEU A 205 -19.00 5.70 -12.99
CA LEU A 205 -19.71 5.03 -14.10
C LEU A 205 -20.74 5.96 -14.74
N LYS A 206 -21.57 6.64 -13.95
CA LYS A 206 -22.52 7.63 -14.48
C LYS A 206 -21.81 8.75 -15.25
N LYS A 207 -20.66 9.20 -14.74
CA LYS A 207 -19.85 10.21 -15.42
C LYS A 207 -19.37 9.73 -16.80
N LEU A 208 -18.91 8.49 -16.92
CA LEU A 208 -18.55 7.92 -18.22
C LEU A 208 -19.78 7.80 -19.13
N GLN A 209 -20.88 7.28 -18.60
CA GLN A 209 -22.12 7.05 -19.35
C GLN A 209 -22.80 8.34 -19.87
N TRP A 210 -22.40 9.50 -19.36
CA TRP A 210 -22.88 10.79 -19.85
C TRP A 210 -22.47 11.05 -21.32
N GLU A 211 -21.27 10.65 -21.71
CA GLU A 211 -20.67 10.97 -23.04
C GLU A 211 -20.20 9.70 -23.78
N SER A 212 -20.52 8.51 -23.27
CA SER A 212 -20.06 7.26 -23.85
C SER A 212 -20.99 6.09 -23.55
N TYR A 213 -20.95 5.09 -24.41
CA TYR A 213 -21.57 3.80 -24.16
C TYR A 213 -20.65 2.96 -23.27
N VAL A 214 -21.15 2.48 -22.13
CA VAL A 214 -20.36 1.68 -21.18
C VAL A 214 -21.17 0.47 -20.71
N GLU A 215 -20.64 -0.73 -20.94
CA GLU A 215 -21.11 -1.97 -20.30
C GLU A 215 -20.10 -2.40 -19.24
N VAL A 216 -20.61 -2.85 -18.10
CA VAL A 216 -19.79 -3.39 -17.00
C VAL A 216 -20.19 -4.82 -16.66
N ASP A 217 -19.24 -5.62 -16.17
CA ASP A 217 -19.54 -6.94 -15.62
C ASP A 217 -20.09 -6.89 -14.19
N HIS A 218 -20.36 -8.07 -13.62
CA HIS A 218 -20.88 -8.24 -12.25
C HIS A 218 -19.94 -7.72 -11.14
N LEU A 219 -18.69 -7.37 -11.46
CA LEU A 219 -17.75 -6.74 -10.53
C LEU A 219 -17.62 -5.23 -10.78
N ASN A 220 -18.52 -4.64 -11.58
CA ASN A 220 -18.50 -3.25 -12.03
C ASN A 220 -17.21 -2.88 -12.77
N ARG A 221 -16.69 -3.77 -13.62
CA ARG A 221 -15.53 -3.48 -14.47
C ARG A 221 -15.99 -3.29 -15.90
N ILE A 222 -15.42 -2.31 -16.59
CA ILE A 222 -15.75 -2.01 -17.99
C ILE A 222 -15.44 -3.26 -18.83
N VAL A 223 -16.44 -3.84 -19.49
CA VAL A 223 -16.23 -4.92 -20.48
C VAL A 223 -16.40 -4.42 -21.91
N LYS A 224 -17.10 -3.30 -22.07
CA LYS A 224 -17.25 -2.61 -23.34
C LYS A 224 -17.34 -1.11 -23.13
N TYR A 225 -16.66 -0.35 -23.96
CA TYR A 225 -16.64 1.11 -23.92
C TYR A 225 -16.62 1.66 -25.35
N GLN A 226 -17.44 2.67 -25.62
CA GLN A 226 -17.40 3.41 -26.88
C GLN A 226 -17.68 4.89 -26.64
N SER A 227 -16.66 5.73 -26.83
CA SER A 227 -16.76 7.20 -26.76
C SER A 227 -17.15 7.81 -28.11
N GLU A 228 -17.65 9.05 -28.10
CA GLU A 228 -17.82 9.86 -29.31
C GLU A 228 -16.50 10.15 -30.04
N LYS A 229 -15.38 10.23 -29.31
CA LYS A 229 -14.02 10.41 -29.87
C LYS A 229 -13.48 9.18 -30.62
N GLY A 230 -14.25 8.10 -30.70
CA GLY A 230 -13.90 6.89 -31.45
C GLY A 230 -13.12 5.82 -30.68
N LEU A 231 -12.80 6.02 -29.39
CA LEU A 231 -12.23 4.97 -28.56
C LEU A 231 -13.22 3.81 -28.43
N LYS A 232 -12.79 2.61 -28.78
CA LYS A 232 -13.55 1.36 -28.63
C LYS A 232 -12.74 0.35 -27.82
N LEU A 233 -13.30 -0.10 -26.71
CA LEU A 233 -12.72 -1.14 -25.86
C LEU A 233 -13.72 -2.28 -25.75
N CYS A 234 -13.24 -3.51 -25.83
CA CYS A 234 -14.06 -4.70 -25.62
C CYS A 234 -13.17 -5.85 -25.16
N GLY A 235 -13.58 -6.57 -24.13
CA GLY A 235 -12.83 -7.73 -23.68
C GLY A 235 -13.30 -8.31 -22.36
N ILE A 236 -12.74 -9.47 -22.02
CA ILE A 236 -13.06 -10.22 -20.81
C ILE A 236 -11.88 -10.12 -19.85
N HIS A 237 -12.16 -9.85 -18.57
CA HIS A 237 -11.13 -9.76 -17.56
C HIS A 237 -10.75 -11.12 -16.99
N PHE A 238 -9.45 -11.42 -16.97
CA PHE A 238 -8.90 -12.65 -16.38
C PHE A 238 -8.73 -12.57 -14.86
N PHE A 239 -8.41 -11.39 -14.33
CA PHE A 239 -8.12 -11.19 -12.92
C PHE A 239 -9.42 -11.13 -12.12
N GLN A 240 -9.55 -11.87 -11.02
CA GLN A 240 -10.68 -11.74 -10.09
C GLN A 240 -10.16 -11.18 -8.76
N ASP A 241 -10.54 -9.95 -8.44
CA ASP A 241 -10.21 -9.36 -7.15
C ASP A 241 -11.16 -9.89 -6.07
N GLU A 242 -10.76 -10.94 -5.37
CA GLU A 242 -11.55 -11.57 -4.29
C GLU A 242 -11.88 -10.58 -3.15
N THR A 243 -11.04 -9.56 -2.93
CA THR A 243 -11.29 -8.55 -1.89
C THR A 243 -12.43 -7.61 -2.28
N PHE A 244 -12.56 -7.28 -3.57
CA PHE A 244 -13.69 -6.52 -4.09
C PHE A 244 -14.96 -7.36 -4.18
N LYS A 245 -14.86 -8.64 -4.54
CA LYS A 245 -15.99 -9.60 -4.50
C LYS A 245 -16.63 -9.61 -3.11
N ALA A 246 -15.83 -9.73 -2.06
CA ALA A 246 -16.31 -9.70 -0.68
C ALA A 246 -16.95 -8.35 -0.26
N ALA A 247 -16.50 -7.22 -0.84
CA ALA A 247 -17.05 -5.89 -0.55
C ALA A 247 -18.37 -5.63 -1.29
N VAL A 248 -18.48 -6.06 -2.55
CA VAL A 248 -19.71 -6.03 -3.35
C VAL A 248 -20.77 -6.94 -2.71
N ASP A 249 -20.42 -8.18 -2.37
CA ASP A 249 -21.33 -9.13 -1.71
C ASP A 249 -21.89 -8.60 -0.38
N LYS A 250 -21.07 -7.86 0.39
CA LYS A 250 -21.51 -7.19 1.63
C LYS A 250 -22.47 -6.03 1.37
N LYS A 251 -22.28 -5.25 0.29
CA LYS A 251 -23.20 -4.17 -0.10
C LYS A 251 -24.54 -4.73 -0.59
N THR A 252 -24.53 -5.76 -1.44
CA THR A 252 -25.75 -6.39 -1.97
C THR A 252 -26.60 -7.00 -0.85
N LYS A 253 -25.98 -7.65 0.14
CA LYS A 253 -26.68 -8.20 1.33
C LYS A 253 -27.28 -7.11 2.23
N LYS A 254 -26.70 -5.91 2.30
CA LYS A 254 -27.26 -4.78 3.05
C LYS A 254 -28.47 -4.16 2.35
N THR A 255 -28.50 -4.16 1.02
CA THR A 255 -29.62 -3.62 0.24
C THR A 255 -30.84 -4.55 0.29
N ILE A 256 -30.63 -5.87 0.28
CA ILE A 256 -31.73 -6.86 0.37
C ILE A 256 -32.40 -6.86 1.76
N LYS A 257 -31.66 -6.52 2.83
CA LYS A 257 -32.21 -6.42 4.20
C LYS A 257 -32.96 -5.12 4.50
N LYS A 258 -33.07 -4.20 3.53
CA LYS A 258 -33.77 -2.90 3.66
C LYS A 258 -35.04 -2.81 2.81
N LYS A 259 -35.48 -3.91 2.21
CA LYS A 259 -36.82 -4.09 1.65
C LYS A 259 -37.57 -5.11 2.48
#